data_AF-A0A657B0S6-F1
#
_entry.id   AF-A0A657B0S6-F1
#
_cell.length_a   1.000
_cell.length_b   1.000
_cell.length_c   1.000
_cell.angle_alpha   90.00
_cell.angle_beta   90.00
_cell.angle_gamma   90.00
#
_symmetry.space_group_name_H-M   'P 1'
#
loop_
_entity.id
_entity.type
_entity.pdbx_description
1 polymer ?
#
loop_
_entity_poly.entity_id
_entity_poly.type
_entity_poly.pdbx_seq_one_letter_code
_entity_poly.pdbx_strand_id
1 'polypeptide(L)'
;MMNSIEMRQGVSRQFFSIVAAVLVPFLLFVVVIGLNESDFDREKLQGGATNFELERQQQITKERPKPKPKQQERQPRRDLPSIQPNAIGSDLSGSGLSFGVPLFDQAQFAEFDDANLIGSAGDQVMDKSTVDVPPKVRKRSPIVYPELARKQGVSGYVTMNVLIDEQGNVEDVDIIESKPAEIFDL
;
A
#
# COMPACT_ATOMS: atom_id res chain seq x y z
N MET A 1 21.29 -70.49 -13.85
CA MET A 1 21.82 -69.36 -14.65
C MET A 1 20.68 -68.39 -14.92
N MET A 2 20.44 -67.40 -14.04
CA MET A 2 19.51 -66.29 -14.27
C MET A 2 19.78 -65.25 -13.17
N ASN A 3 20.79 -64.37 -13.32
CA ASN A 3 20.98 -63.26 -12.36
C ASN A 3 21.79 -62.05 -12.85
N SER A 4 22.09 -61.93 -14.15
CA SER A 4 22.90 -60.82 -14.68
C SER A 4 22.12 -59.81 -15.54
N ILE A 5 20.90 -60.14 -15.98
CA ILE A 5 20.10 -59.30 -16.87
C ILE A 5 19.18 -58.34 -16.09
N GLU A 6 18.61 -58.77 -14.95
CA GLU A 6 17.71 -57.93 -14.15
C GLU A 6 18.44 -56.80 -13.39
N MET A 7 19.68 -57.03 -12.94
CA MET A 7 20.48 -55.98 -12.29
C MET A 7 20.81 -54.81 -13.21
N ARG A 8 20.98 -55.04 -14.52
CA ARG A 8 21.25 -53.97 -15.49
C ARG A 8 20.03 -53.10 -15.76
N GLN A 9 18.82 -53.67 -15.72
CA GLN A 9 17.57 -52.92 -15.93
C GLN A 9 17.14 -52.11 -14.70
N GLY A 10 17.44 -52.60 -13.50
CA GLY A 10 17.26 -51.82 -12.26
C GLY A 10 18.12 -50.56 -12.28
N VAL A 11 19.42 -50.70 -12.57
CA VAL A 11 20.37 -49.57 -12.58
C VAL A 11 20.01 -48.52 -13.64
N SER A 12 19.57 -48.90 -14.83
CA SER A 12 19.14 -47.93 -15.86
C SER A 12 17.88 -47.14 -15.48
N ARG A 13 16.94 -47.77 -14.76
CA ARG A 13 15.74 -47.10 -14.25
C ARG A 13 16.06 -46.17 -13.08
N GLN A 14 16.93 -46.59 -12.16
CA GLN A 14 17.38 -45.73 -11.06
C GLN A 14 18.19 -44.53 -11.59
N PHE A 15 19.02 -44.74 -12.61
CA PHE A 15 19.74 -43.64 -13.27
C PHE A 15 18.77 -42.65 -13.93
N PHE A 16 17.74 -43.13 -14.63
CA PHE A 16 16.71 -42.26 -15.22
C PHE A 16 15.93 -41.49 -14.14
N SER A 17 15.58 -42.12 -13.02
CA SER A 17 14.91 -41.47 -11.89
C SER A 17 15.77 -40.39 -11.23
N ILE A 18 17.07 -40.65 -11.05
CA ILE A 18 18.01 -39.66 -10.48
C ILE A 18 18.17 -38.48 -11.43
N VAL A 19 18.30 -38.74 -12.74
CA VAL A 19 18.37 -37.68 -13.75
C VAL A 19 17.08 -36.85 -13.76
N ALA A 20 15.91 -37.48 -13.75
CA ALA A 20 14.64 -36.77 -13.70
C ALA A 20 14.47 -35.96 -12.40
N ALA A 21 14.88 -36.50 -11.25
CA ALA A 21 14.80 -35.82 -9.96
C ALA A 21 15.68 -34.57 -9.87
N VAL A 22 16.78 -34.50 -10.64
CA VAL A 22 17.63 -33.30 -10.71
C VAL A 22 17.17 -32.35 -11.82
N LEU A 23 16.76 -32.89 -12.98
CA LEU A 23 16.43 -32.10 -14.16
C LEU A 23 15.11 -31.33 -13.99
N VAL A 24 14.09 -31.94 -13.36
CA VAL A 24 12.79 -31.30 -13.13
C VAL A 24 12.90 -30.03 -12.26
N PRO A 25 13.51 -30.05 -11.07
CA PRO A 25 13.64 -28.84 -10.26
C PRO A 25 14.59 -27.81 -10.89
N PHE A 26 15.65 -28.27 -11.58
CA PHE A 26 16.55 -27.37 -12.31
C PHE A 26 15.83 -26.60 -13.42
N LEU A 27 15.01 -27.29 -14.22
CA LEU A 27 14.22 -26.67 -15.28
C LEU A 27 13.18 -25.69 -14.70
N LEU A 28 12.54 -26.04 -13.59
CA LEU A 28 11.61 -25.15 -12.90
C LEU A 28 12.32 -23.86 -12.43
N PHE A 29 13.50 -23.98 -11.86
CA PHE A 29 14.31 -22.83 -11.42
C PHE A 29 14.72 -21.91 -12.59
N VAL A 30 15.14 -22.49 -13.72
CA VAL A 30 15.46 -21.73 -14.95
C VAL A 30 14.24 -20.99 -15.49
N VAL A 31 13.06 -21.62 -15.48
CA VAL A 31 11.81 -20.99 -15.93
C VAL A 31 11.42 -19.83 -15.02
N VAL A 32 11.54 -19.99 -13.69
CA VAL A 32 11.22 -18.91 -12.75
C VAL A 32 12.14 -17.71 -12.93
N ILE A 33 13.45 -17.93 -13.09
CA ILE A 33 14.39 -16.84 -13.37
C ILE A 33 14.07 -16.17 -14.71
N GLY A 34 13.85 -16.95 -15.77
CA GLY A 34 13.57 -16.42 -17.10
C GLY A 34 12.25 -15.64 -17.21
N LEU A 35 11.24 -16.01 -16.41
CA LEU A 35 9.99 -15.25 -16.31
C LEU A 35 10.10 -14.02 -15.39
N ASN A 36 11.05 -14.03 -14.45
CA ASN A 36 11.30 -12.90 -13.55
C ASN A 36 12.22 -11.84 -14.17
N GLU A 37 12.91 -12.16 -15.28
CA GLU A 37 13.85 -11.26 -15.95
C GLU A 37 13.28 -10.66 -17.26
N SER A 38 11.97 -10.77 -17.50
CA SER A 38 11.32 -10.01 -18.57
C SER A 38 11.01 -8.56 -18.18
N ASP A 39 12.02 -7.86 -17.64
CA ASP A 39 12.16 -6.42 -17.83
C ASP A 39 12.84 -6.20 -19.19
N PHE A 40 12.07 -6.46 -20.26
CA PHE A 40 12.47 -6.05 -21.60
C PHE A 40 12.59 -4.52 -21.62
N ASP A 41 13.82 -4.04 -21.80
CA ASP A 41 14.22 -2.66 -22.04
C ASP A 41 13.13 -1.82 -22.76
N ARG A 42 12.34 -1.08 -21.98
CA ARG A 42 11.51 0.03 -22.45
C ARG A 42 12.25 1.36 -22.34
N GLU A 43 13.56 1.37 -22.56
CA GLU A 43 14.35 2.60 -22.56
C GLU A 43 15.09 2.81 -23.88
N LYS A 44 14.37 2.73 -25.00
CA LYS A 44 14.92 3.24 -26.27
C LYS A 44 13.91 3.78 -27.27
N LEU A 45 12.89 4.51 -26.83
CA LEU A 45 12.08 5.35 -27.73
C LEU A 45 11.51 6.58 -27.00
N GLN A 46 12.32 7.65 -26.94
CA GLN A 46 11.96 9.08 -27.01
C GLN A 46 13.19 9.87 -26.50
N GLY A 47 14.10 10.38 -27.33
CA GLY A 47 13.92 10.91 -28.67
C GLY A 47 13.41 12.34 -28.61
N GLY A 48 14.31 13.30 -28.45
CA GLY A 48 14.11 14.68 -28.89
C GLY A 48 13.84 15.70 -27.78
N ALA A 49 14.92 16.27 -27.23
CA ALA A 49 14.85 17.60 -26.64
C ALA A 49 14.44 18.60 -27.74
N THR A 50 13.23 19.15 -27.64
CA THR A 50 12.87 20.40 -28.32
C THR A 50 12.78 21.48 -27.26
N ASN A 51 13.80 22.34 -27.22
CA ASN A 51 13.78 23.59 -26.48
C ASN A 51 12.61 24.44 -27.00
N PHE A 52 11.57 24.57 -26.18
CA PHE A 52 10.54 25.57 -26.37
C PHE A 52 10.98 26.84 -25.65
N GLU A 53 11.63 27.72 -26.39
CA GLU A 53 11.87 29.11 -25.99
C GLU A 53 10.51 29.83 -25.97
N LEU A 54 9.93 29.95 -24.77
CA LEU A 54 8.75 30.76 -24.52
C LEU A 54 9.17 32.21 -24.27
N GLU A 55 9.35 32.99 -25.33
CA GLU A 55 9.13 34.44 -25.21
C GLU A 55 7.63 34.68 -25.02
N ARG A 56 7.18 34.66 -23.77
CA ARG A 56 5.89 35.26 -23.39
C ARG A 56 6.12 36.28 -22.29
N GLN A 57 6.71 37.42 -22.67
CA GLN A 57 6.42 38.68 -22.03
C GLN A 57 4.92 38.98 -22.20
N GLN A 58 4.12 38.64 -21.19
CA GLN A 58 2.92 39.41 -20.89
C GLN A 58 2.98 39.78 -19.42
N GLN A 59 3.34 41.05 -19.20
CA GLN A 59 3.28 41.74 -17.94
C GLN A 59 1.90 41.52 -17.32
N ILE A 60 1.84 40.75 -16.23
CA ILE A 60 0.72 40.81 -15.33
C ILE A 60 0.78 42.20 -14.70
N THR A 61 -0.02 43.12 -15.23
CA THR A 61 -0.39 44.35 -14.56
C THR A 61 -0.85 43.97 -13.16
N LYS A 62 -0.05 44.33 -12.15
CA LYS A 62 -0.44 44.22 -10.73
C LYS A 62 -1.72 45.04 -10.54
N GLU A 63 -2.86 44.38 -10.58
CA GLU A 63 -4.09 44.95 -10.04
C GLU A 63 -3.86 45.27 -8.57
N ARG A 64 -4.17 46.51 -8.20
CA ARG A 64 -4.05 47.02 -6.83
C ARG A 64 -4.81 46.09 -5.89
N PRO A 65 -4.26 45.75 -4.70
CA PRO A 65 -4.97 44.92 -3.75
C PRO A 65 -6.25 45.64 -3.31
N LYS A 66 -7.40 45.01 -3.60
CA LYS A 66 -8.69 45.39 -3.03
C LYS A 66 -8.54 45.42 -1.49
N PRO A 67 -9.10 46.42 -0.78
CA PRO A 67 -9.04 46.48 0.67
C PRO A 67 -9.58 45.17 1.26
N LYS A 68 -8.81 44.56 2.17
CA LYS A 68 -9.24 43.36 2.90
C LYS A 68 -10.60 43.67 3.56
N PRO A 69 -11.64 42.83 3.37
CA PRO A 69 -12.85 42.94 4.15
C PRO A 69 -12.50 42.89 5.64
N LYS A 70 -13.00 43.85 6.41
CA LYS A 70 -12.87 43.87 7.88
C LYS A 70 -13.23 42.49 8.40
N GLN A 71 -12.29 41.89 9.13
CA GLN A 71 -12.47 40.64 9.83
C GLN A 71 -13.61 40.84 10.82
N GLN A 72 -14.80 40.34 10.46
CA GLN A 72 -15.94 40.34 11.35
C GLN A 72 -15.56 39.44 12.53
N GLU A 73 -15.52 40.01 13.72
CA GLU A 73 -15.20 39.30 14.96
C GLU A 73 -16.09 38.05 15.02
N ARG A 74 -15.44 36.88 15.00
CA ARG A 74 -16.16 35.62 15.20
C ARG A 74 -16.73 35.68 16.60
N GLN A 75 -18.06 35.65 16.69
CA GLN A 75 -18.75 35.51 17.96
C GLN A 75 -18.16 34.31 18.72
N PRO A 76 -18.01 34.41 20.06
CA PRO A 76 -17.48 33.32 20.85
C PRO A 76 -18.35 32.08 20.63
N ARG A 77 -17.72 30.98 20.21
CA ARG A 77 -18.40 29.70 20.04
C ARG A 77 -18.98 29.31 21.39
N ARG A 78 -20.28 29.03 21.41
CA ARG A 78 -20.98 28.47 22.56
C ARG A 78 -20.38 27.10 22.87
N ASP A 79 -20.00 26.88 24.12
CA ASP A 79 -19.49 25.58 24.55
C ASP A 79 -20.57 24.51 24.34
N LEU A 80 -20.18 23.43 23.68
CA LEU A 80 -21.03 22.27 23.47
C LEU A 80 -21.14 21.47 24.79
N PRO A 81 -22.31 20.89 25.11
CA PRO A 81 -22.43 20.01 26.27
C PRO A 81 -21.56 18.77 26.10
N SER A 82 -20.74 18.48 27.11
CA SER A 82 -19.92 17.28 27.21
C SER A 82 -20.80 16.07 27.49
N ILE A 83 -20.82 15.10 26.58
CA ILE A 83 -21.43 13.78 26.81
C ILE A 83 -20.33 12.89 27.42
N GLN A 84 -20.51 12.51 28.68
CA GLN A 84 -19.63 11.53 29.32
C GLN A 84 -20.07 10.11 28.87
N PRO A 85 -19.17 9.29 28.31
CA PRO A 85 -19.50 7.91 27.96
C PRO A 85 -19.52 7.07 29.24
N ASN A 86 -20.73 6.76 29.72
CA ASN A 86 -20.88 5.81 30.83
C ASN A 86 -20.71 4.38 30.30
N ALA A 87 -19.63 3.75 30.75
CA ALA A 87 -19.43 2.32 30.97
C ALA A 87 -20.05 1.34 29.94
N ILE A 88 -19.33 1.13 28.84
CA ILE A 88 -19.56 0.02 27.89
C ILE A 88 -18.94 -1.31 28.42
N GLY A 89 -18.19 -1.25 29.53
CA GLY A 89 -17.39 -2.38 30.04
C GLY A 89 -18.12 -3.45 30.86
N SER A 90 -19.38 -3.24 31.25
CA SER A 90 -20.11 -4.16 32.15
C SER A 90 -21.06 -5.13 31.47
N ASP A 91 -21.39 -4.93 30.18
CA ASP A 91 -22.38 -5.75 29.49
C ASP A 91 -21.77 -6.89 28.65
N LEU A 92 -20.43 -6.93 28.54
CA LEU A 92 -19.73 -7.97 27.76
C LEU A 92 -19.38 -9.22 28.57
N SER A 93 -19.52 -9.20 29.89
CA SER A 93 -19.23 -10.36 30.75
C SER A 93 -20.42 -11.30 30.95
N GLY A 94 -21.62 -10.95 30.45
CA GLY A 94 -22.86 -11.69 30.71
C GLY A 94 -23.57 -12.26 29.49
N SER A 95 -23.16 -11.88 28.28
CA SER A 95 -23.79 -12.31 27.04
C SER A 95 -22.87 -13.29 26.32
N GLY A 96 -23.24 -14.56 26.34
CA GLY A 96 -22.58 -15.63 25.59
C GLY A 96 -22.66 -15.39 24.08
N LEU A 97 -21.80 -14.51 23.57
CA LEU A 97 -21.50 -14.37 22.17
C LEU A 97 -20.67 -15.59 21.75
N SER A 98 -21.38 -16.68 21.46
CA SER A 98 -20.85 -17.82 20.74
C SER A 98 -20.58 -17.40 19.29
N PHE A 99 -19.48 -16.70 19.04
CA PHE A 99 -18.90 -16.69 17.70
C PHE A 99 -18.66 -18.15 17.33
N GLY A 100 -19.10 -18.58 16.13
CA GLY A 100 -19.09 -19.97 15.66
C GLY A 100 -17.68 -20.48 15.35
N VAL A 101 -16.84 -20.51 16.37
CA VAL A 101 -15.44 -20.90 16.31
C VAL A 101 -15.31 -22.20 17.11
N PRO A 102 -14.75 -23.26 16.51
CA PRO A 102 -14.68 -24.58 17.13
C PRO A 102 -13.96 -24.46 18.47
N LEU A 103 -14.59 -25.02 19.51
CA LEU A 103 -14.19 -25.07 20.92
C LEU A 103 -12.72 -24.67 21.13
N PHE A 104 -12.52 -23.38 21.41
CA PHE A 104 -11.21 -22.81 21.64
C PHE A 104 -10.57 -23.45 22.86
N ASP A 105 -9.46 -24.13 22.63
CA ASP A 105 -8.61 -24.65 23.69
C ASP A 105 -7.80 -23.48 24.28
N GLN A 106 -8.27 -22.95 25.41
CA GLN A 106 -7.60 -21.89 26.16
C GLN A 106 -6.16 -22.26 26.56
N ALA A 107 -5.83 -23.56 26.63
CA ALA A 107 -4.48 -24.00 26.94
C ALA A 107 -3.49 -23.75 25.79
N GLN A 108 -3.95 -23.75 24.53
CA GLN A 108 -3.10 -23.43 23.38
C GLN A 108 -2.79 -21.94 23.33
N PHE A 109 -3.69 -21.07 23.80
CA PHE A 109 -3.45 -19.62 23.92
C PHE A 109 -2.41 -19.26 24.99
N ALA A 110 -2.30 -20.04 26.06
CA ALA A 110 -1.32 -19.80 27.12
C ALA A 110 0.14 -20.05 26.70
N GLU A 111 0.36 -20.71 25.56
CA GLU A 111 1.69 -20.95 24.98
C GLU A 111 2.06 -19.92 23.89
N PHE A 112 1.10 -19.11 23.45
CA PHE A 112 1.39 -17.90 22.67
C PHE A 112 1.75 -16.79 23.65
N ASP A 113 3.04 -16.67 23.93
CA ASP A 113 3.59 -15.53 24.66
C ASP A 113 3.23 -14.25 23.88
N ASP A 114 2.24 -13.48 24.38
CA ASP A 114 1.73 -12.24 23.78
C ASP A 114 2.85 -11.26 23.41
N ALA A 115 3.99 -11.35 24.11
CA ALA A 115 5.21 -10.59 23.85
C ALA A 115 5.83 -10.88 22.47
N ASN A 116 5.65 -12.06 21.89
CA ASN A 116 6.24 -12.43 20.61
C ASN A 116 5.31 -12.15 19.41
N LEU A 117 4.01 -11.96 19.66
CA LEU A 117 3.05 -11.47 18.66
C LEU A 117 3.05 -9.94 18.54
N ILE A 118 3.22 -9.24 19.66
CA ILE A 118 3.26 -7.77 19.68
C ILE A 118 4.70 -7.25 19.55
N GLY A 119 5.71 -8.04 19.93
CA GLY A 119 7.11 -7.63 20.00
C GLY A 119 8.06 -8.31 19.02
N SER A 120 7.57 -9.06 18.02
CA SER A 120 8.44 -9.48 16.91
C SER A 120 8.89 -8.21 16.19
N ALA A 121 10.14 -7.85 16.41
CA ALA A 121 10.82 -6.62 15.98
C ALA A 121 11.07 -6.58 14.46
N GLY A 122 10.07 -6.96 13.67
CA GLY A 122 10.07 -6.88 12.23
C GLY A 122 8.89 -6.02 11.79
N ASP A 123 9.21 -4.85 11.23
CA ASP A 123 8.41 -4.09 10.27
C ASP A 123 6.88 -4.18 10.46
N GLN A 124 6.39 -3.68 11.59
CA GLN A 124 4.96 -3.61 11.86
C GLN A 124 4.40 -2.32 11.27
N VAL A 125 3.59 -2.43 10.21
CA VAL A 125 2.85 -1.31 9.64
C VAL A 125 1.83 -0.82 10.67
N MET A 126 2.03 0.39 11.18
CA MET A 126 1.17 0.99 12.20
C MET A 126 0.05 1.81 11.54
N ASP A 127 -1.20 1.55 11.94
CA ASP A 127 -2.34 2.38 11.53
C ASP A 127 -2.52 3.60 12.46
N LYS A 128 -3.21 4.62 11.98
CA LYS A 128 -3.47 5.88 12.68
C LYS A 128 -4.16 5.69 14.04
N SER A 129 -4.93 4.63 14.22
CA SER A 129 -5.59 4.31 15.50
C SER A 129 -4.67 3.69 16.54
N THR A 130 -3.54 3.12 16.10
CA THR A 130 -2.59 2.38 16.96
C THR A 130 -1.51 3.29 17.53
N VAL A 131 -1.29 4.47 16.94
CA VAL A 131 -0.30 5.44 17.40
C VAL A 131 -0.88 6.44 18.40
N ASP A 132 -0.14 6.73 19.48
CA ASP A 132 -0.55 7.71 20.50
C ASP A 132 -0.73 9.12 19.91
N VAL A 133 0.12 9.49 18.94
CA VAL A 133 0.06 10.77 18.25
C VAL A 133 -0.02 10.51 16.75
N PRO A 134 -1.15 10.86 16.10
CA PRO A 134 -1.27 10.65 14.67
C PRO A 134 -0.32 11.58 13.91
N PRO A 135 0.20 11.14 12.75
CA PRO A 135 1.06 11.96 11.91
C PRO A 135 0.31 13.22 11.47
N LYS A 136 1.05 14.35 11.44
CA LYS A 136 0.53 15.65 11.03
C LYS A 136 1.23 16.13 9.77
N VAL A 137 0.45 16.58 8.79
CA VAL A 137 0.98 17.11 7.54
C VAL A 137 1.76 18.41 7.80
N ARG A 138 3.07 18.40 7.53
CA ARG A 138 3.92 19.60 7.60
C ARG A 138 3.97 20.35 6.28
N LYS A 139 4.10 19.62 5.17
CA LYS A 139 4.17 20.17 3.82
C LYS A 139 3.49 19.19 2.87
N ARG A 140 2.76 19.71 1.89
CA ARG A 140 2.15 18.93 0.82
C ARG A 140 2.68 19.46 -0.50
N SER A 141 3.18 18.59 -1.36
CA SER A 141 3.52 18.97 -2.73
C SER A 141 2.25 19.32 -3.50
N PRO A 142 2.27 20.36 -4.34
CA PRO A 142 1.12 20.68 -5.17
C PRO A 142 0.87 19.52 -6.14
N ILE A 143 -0.39 19.06 -6.21
CA ILE A 143 -0.82 18.08 -7.20
C ILE A 143 -1.03 18.83 -8.52
N VAL A 144 -0.39 18.35 -9.59
CA VAL A 144 -0.57 18.92 -10.93
C VAL A 144 -1.88 18.41 -11.49
N TYR A 145 -2.72 19.34 -11.94
CA TYR A 145 -4.03 18.98 -12.48
C TYR A 145 -3.91 18.46 -13.93
N PRO A 146 -4.50 17.30 -14.29
CA PRO A 146 -4.37 16.71 -15.61
C PRO A 146 -4.88 17.61 -16.74
N GLU A 147 -4.11 17.69 -17.82
CA GLU A 147 -4.43 18.50 -19.01
C GLU A 147 -5.73 18.06 -19.69
N LEU A 148 -5.98 16.75 -19.73
CA LEU A 148 -7.21 16.17 -20.31
C LEU A 148 -8.44 16.61 -19.52
N ALA A 149 -8.39 16.52 -18.19
CA ALA A 149 -9.45 17.00 -17.31
C ALA A 149 -9.71 18.50 -17.49
N ARG A 150 -8.64 19.30 -17.66
CA ARG A 150 -8.73 20.74 -17.85
C ARG A 150 -9.42 21.12 -19.16
N LYS A 151 -9.10 20.43 -20.25
CA LYS A 151 -9.73 20.66 -21.57
C LYS A 151 -11.20 20.26 -21.57
N GLN A 152 -11.54 19.18 -20.87
CA GLN A 152 -12.91 18.67 -20.79
C GLN A 152 -13.75 19.36 -19.69
N GLY A 153 -13.11 20.15 -18.81
CA GLY A 153 -13.77 20.82 -17.69
C GLY A 153 -14.29 19.87 -16.62
N VAL A 154 -13.64 18.71 -16.45
CA VAL A 154 -14.14 17.62 -15.60
C VAL A 154 -13.50 17.66 -14.23
N SER A 155 -14.31 17.84 -13.18
CA SER A 155 -13.87 17.75 -11.79
C SER A 155 -14.07 16.35 -11.23
N GLY A 156 -13.35 16.05 -10.15
CA GLY A 156 -13.31 14.73 -9.57
C GLY A 156 -12.70 14.68 -8.18
N TYR A 157 -12.59 13.47 -7.63
CA TYR A 157 -11.88 13.19 -6.39
C TYR A 157 -11.10 11.89 -6.49
N VAL A 158 -10.06 11.79 -5.65
CA VAL A 158 -9.24 10.59 -5.47
C VAL A 158 -9.11 10.32 -3.98
N THR A 159 -9.39 9.09 -3.57
CA THR A 159 -9.15 8.57 -2.24
C THR A 159 -7.95 7.65 -2.31
N MET A 160 -6.96 7.88 -1.44
CA MET A 160 -5.70 7.14 -1.43
C MET A 160 -5.29 6.77 -0.01
N ASN A 161 -4.69 5.58 0.12
CA ASN A 161 -3.91 5.19 1.29
C ASN A 161 -2.46 5.60 1.06
N VAL A 162 -1.80 6.04 2.12
CA VAL A 162 -0.43 6.54 2.04
C VAL A 162 0.37 5.93 3.18
N LEU A 163 1.50 5.32 2.84
CA LEU A 163 2.49 4.87 3.82
C LEU A 163 3.49 5.99 4.09
N ILE A 164 3.69 6.29 5.37
CA ILE A 164 4.58 7.37 5.81
C ILE A 164 5.68 6.73 6.67
N ASP A 165 6.94 7.02 6.33
CA ASP A 165 8.09 6.53 7.07
C ASP A 165 8.24 7.23 8.44
N GLU A 166 9.15 6.73 9.28
CA GLU A 166 9.44 7.33 10.59
C GLU A 166 9.99 8.77 10.49
N GLN A 167 10.58 9.15 9.36
CA GLN A 167 11.12 10.47 9.09
C GLN A 167 10.05 11.46 8.58
N GLY A 168 8.85 10.99 8.25
CA GLY A 168 7.73 11.76 7.73
C GLY A 168 7.70 11.92 6.21
N ASN A 169 8.48 11.13 5.45
CA ASN A 169 8.37 11.05 4.00
C ASN A 169 7.30 10.05 3.57
N VAL A 170 6.78 10.23 2.36
CA VAL A 170 5.85 9.28 1.75
C VAL A 170 6.66 8.18 1.09
N GLU A 171 6.46 6.94 1.53
CA GLU A 171 7.14 5.76 0.99
C GLU A 171 6.32 5.13 -0.14
N ASP A 172 5.01 4.95 0.09
CA ASP A 172 4.11 4.33 -0.87
C ASP A 172 2.71 4.98 -0.89
N VAL A 173 2.02 4.88 -2.02
CA VAL A 173 0.69 5.46 -2.26
C VAL A 173 -0.19 4.51 -3.06
N ASP A 174 -1.28 4.08 -2.45
CA ASP A 174 -2.30 3.23 -3.07
C ASP A 174 -3.60 4.00 -3.34
N ILE A 175 -4.11 3.92 -4.57
CA ILE A 175 -5.38 4.55 -4.95
C ILE A 175 -6.54 3.60 -4.67
N ILE A 176 -7.45 4.00 -3.78
CA ILE A 176 -8.64 3.22 -3.40
C ILE A 176 -9.80 3.50 -4.36
N GLU A 177 -10.00 4.77 -4.69
CA GLU A 177 -11.11 5.21 -5.53
C GLU A 177 -10.74 6.49 -6.27
N SER A 178 -11.04 6.53 -7.56
CA SER A 178 -10.99 7.74 -8.36
C SER A 178 -12.29 7.94 -9.15
N LYS A 179 -12.76 9.18 -9.18
CA LYS A 179 -13.90 9.58 -10.02
C LYS A 179 -13.59 10.89 -10.72
N PRO A 180 -13.70 10.94 -12.07
CA PRO A 180 -13.87 9.82 -12.99
C PRO A 180 -12.62 8.94 -13.02
N ALA A 181 -12.81 7.65 -13.27
CA ALA A 181 -11.72 6.68 -13.38
C ALA A 181 -10.74 7.08 -14.49
N GLU A 182 -9.47 6.68 -14.36
CA GLU A 182 -8.37 6.83 -15.33
C GLU A 182 -7.89 8.27 -15.59
N ILE A 183 -8.66 9.30 -15.23
CA ILE A 183 -8.27 10.70 -15.43
C ILE A 183 -7.34 11.19 -14.32
N PHE A 184 -7.52 10.66 -13.11
CA PHE A 184 -6.84 11.12 -11.90
C PHE A 184 -5.96 10.04 -11.24
N ASP A 185 -5.65 8.95 -11.95
CA ASP A 185 -4.86 7.81 -11.44
C ASP A 185 -3.34 7.97 -11.63
N LEU A 186 -2.86 9.21 -11.80
CA LEU A 186 -1.48 9.56 -12.14
C LEU A 186 -0.59 9.81 -10.92
#